data_AF-A0A3M1PA82-F1
#
_entry.id   AF-A0A3M1PA82-F1
#
_cell.length_a   1.000
_cell.length_b   1.000
_cell.length_c   1.000
_cell.angle_alpha   90.00
_cell.angle_beta   90.00
_cell.angle_gamma   90.00
#
_symmetry.space_group_name_H-M   'P 1'
#
loop_
_entity.id
_entity.type
_entity.pdbx_description
1 polymer ?
#
loop_
_entity_poly.entity_id
_entity_poly.type
_entity_poly.pdbx_seq_one_letter_code
_entity_poly.pdbx_strand_id
1 'polypeptide(L)'
;REDKERESEDGFDGTWIAHPDLVEVAREPFDRKLGDRPHQKHRLREEVNVAAKDLLNVRIPDGEITEAGLRTNLNVGLLYMESWLRGTGAAGIYNLMEDAATAEISRSQVWQWLHHDRAKLSDGRAVTPELYRSFLSEELEQVKSLVGEPAFSAGKFQLASQLLDKIITRDEFTDFLTLVAYEYLNQSTS
;
A
#
# COMPACT_ATOMS: atom_id res chain seq x y z
N ARG A 1 -16.50 -0.84 10.23
CA ARG A 1 -17.65 -1.67 10.66
C ARG A 1 -18.36 -2.25 9.45
N GLU A 2 -18.83 -1.42 8.51
CA GLU A 2 -19.53 -1.85 7.28
C GLU A 2 -18.78 -2.94 6.50
N ASP A 3 -17.45 -2.83 6.35
CA ASP A 3 -16.67 -3.90 5.68
C ASP A 3 -16.76 -5.25 6.38
N LYS A 4 -16.77 -5.27 7.72
CA LYS A 4 -16.84 -6.49 8.53
C LYS A 4 -18.25 -7.09 8.53
N GLU A 5 -19.27 -6.24 8.43
CA GLU A 5 -20.66 -6.68 8.19
C GLU A 5 -20.79 -7.32 6.81
N ARG A 6 -20.24 -6.69 5.76
CA ARG A 6 -20.22 -7.27 4.41
C ARG A 6 -19.51 -8.61 4.36
N GLU A 7 -18.31 -8.72 4.95
CA GLU A 7 -17.55 -9.97 5.01
C GLU A 7 -18.34 -11.09 5.73
N SER A 8 -18.91 -10.81 6.91
CA SER A 8 -19.69 -11.81 7.62
C SER A 8 -20.95 -12.19 6.85
N GLU A 9 -21.62 -11.22 6.22
CA GLU A 9 -22.75 -11.42 5.33
C GLU A 9 -22.41 -12.14 4.04
N ASP A 10 -21.15 -12.16 3.60
CA ASP A 10 -20.69 -12.90 2.43
C ASP A 10 -20.27 -14.35 2.74
N GLY A 11 -20.23 -14.74 4.02
CA GLY A 11 -19.95 -16.12 4.40
C GLY A 11 -18.52 -16.37 4.85
N PHE A 12 -17.73 -15.31 5.08
CA PHE A 12 -16.40 -15.43 5.66
C PHE A 12 -16.48 -16.06 7.06
N ASP A 13 -15.55 -16.94 7.41
CA ASP A 13 -15.51 -17.60 8.71
C ASP A 13 -14.91 -16.70 9.82
N GLY A 14 -14.17 -15.67 9.42
CA GLY A 14 -13.50 -14.70 10.29
C GLY A 14 -12.90 -13.56 9.49
N THR A 15 -12.19 -12.65 10.16
CA THR A 15 -11.59 -11.46 9.55
C THR A 15 -10.26 -11.09 10.21
N TRP A 16 -9.46 -10.26 9.53
CA TRP A 16 -8.19 -9.74 10.05
C TRP A 16 -8.33 -8.32 10.60
N ILE A 17 -7.52 -8.06 11.62
CA ILE A 17 -7.28 -6.75 12.24
C ILE A 17 -5.77 -6.57 12.43
N ALA A 18 -5.31 -5.32 12.39
CA ALA A 18 -3.90 -5.00 12.60
C ALA A 18 -3.61 -4.32 13.95
N HIS A 19 -4.65 -3.99 14.74
CA HIS A 19 -4.53 -3.36 16.04
C HIS A 19 -5.54 -3.95 17.05
N PRO A 20 -5.15 -4.21 18.32
CA PRO A 20 -6.06 -4.77 19.34
C PRO A 20 -7.36 -3.98 19.57
N ASP A 21 -7.32 -2.66 19.44
CA ASP A 21 -8.50 -1.81 19.62
C ASP A 21 -9.62 -2.09 18.58
N LEU A 22 -9.29 -2.76 17.48
CA LEU A 22 -10.26 -3.15 16.45
C LEU A 22 -10.93 -4.50 16.72
N VAL A 23 -10.54 -5.22 17.79
CA VAL A 23 -11.13 -6.53 18.14
C VAL A 23 -12.63 -6.43 18.29
N GLU A 24 -13.14 -5.54 19.13
CA GLU A 24 -14.58 -5.43 19.38
C GLU A 24 -15.35 -4.96 18.14
N VAL A 25 -14.74 -4.08 17.33
CA VAL A 25 -15.32 -3.58 16.08
C VAL A 25 -15.47 -4.70 15.04
N ALA A 26 -14.50 -5.61 14.97
CA ALA A 26 -14.53 -6.76 14.06
C ALA A 26 -15.38 -7.91 14.60
N ARG A 27 -15.42 -8.09 15.92
CA ARG A 27 -16.12 -9.18 16.58
C ARG A 27 -17.64 -9.05 16.47
N GLU A 28 -18.22 -7.87 16.73
CA GLU A 28 -19.68 -7.70 16.78
C GLU A 28 -20.41 -8.17 15.49
N PRO A 29 -19.97 -7.82 14.27
CA PRO A 29 -20.60 -8.31 13.04
C PRO A 29 -20.53 -9.82 12.85
N PHE A 30 -19.44 -10.44 13.30
CA PHE A 30 -19.24 -11.89 13.19
C PHE A 30 -20.04 -12.64 14.26
N ASP A 31 -20.04 -12.18 15.51
CA ASP A 31 -20.85 -12.76 16.59
C ASP A 31 -22.34 -12.76 16.22
N ARG A 32 -22.83 -11.64 15.67
CA ARG A 32 -24.23 -11.53 15.20
C ARG A 32 -24.55 -12.54 14.09
N LYS A 33 -23.61 -12.77 13.17
CA LYS A 33 -23.83 -13.63 12.01
C LYS A 33 -23.66 -15.12 12.34
N LEU A 34 -22.67 -15.45 13.16
CA LEU A 34 -22.32 -16.81 13.55
C LEU A 34 -23.29 -17.39 14.59
N GLY A 35 -23.78 -16.56 15.52
CA GLY A 35 -24.50 -17.04 16.70
C GLY A 35 -23.63 -18.01 17.50
N ASP A 36 -24.15 -19.20 17.80
CA ASP A 36 -23.40 -20.24 18.54
C ASP A 36 -22.43 -21.06 17.66
N ARG A 37 -22.38 -20.81 16.34
CA ARG A 37 -21.57 -21.61 15.41
C ARG A 37 -20.12 -21.11 15.40
N PRO A 38 -19.13 -22.02 15.35
CA PRO A 38 -17.72 -21.63 15.31
C PRO A 38 -17.26 -21.10 13.94
N HIS A 39 -18.06 -21.28 12.88
CA HIS A 39 -17.73 -20.89 11.50
C HIS A 39 -18.96 -20.97 10.57
N GLN A 40 -18.85 -20.43 9.36
CA GLN A 40 -19.88 -20.41 8.30
C GLN A 40 -19.69 -21.46 7.20
N LYS A 41 -18.73 -22.41 7.30
CA LYS A 41 -18.47 -23.48 6.30
C LYS A 41 -19.68 -24.25 5.72
N HIS A 42 -20.83 -24.24 6.38
CA HIS A 42 -22.08 -24.80 5.85
C HIS A 42 -22.67 -23.99 4.69
N ARG A 43 -22.22 -22.74 4.49
CA ARG A 43 -22.66 -21.83 3.46
C ARG A 43 -21.76 -21.95 2.24
N LEU A 44 -22.18 -22.77 1.29
CA LEU A 44 -21.40 -23.12 0.10
C LEU A 44 -21.44 -22.06 -1.02
N ARG A 45 -22.26 -21.01 -0.89
CA ARG A 45 -22.45 -19.94 -1.89
C ARG A 45 -22.77 -20.47 -3.30
N GLU A 46 -23.64 -21.49 -3.41
CA GLU A 46 -24.01 -22.11 -4.70
C GLU A 46 -24.66 -21.14 -5.69
N GLU A 47 -25.20 -20.01 -5.19
CA GLU A 47 -25.73 -18.94 -6.03
C GLU A 47 -24.65 -18.11 -6.74
N VAL A 48 -23.40 -18.17 -6.28
CA VAL A 48 -22.29 -17.40 -6.84
C VAL A 48 -21.58 -18.21 -7.93
N ASN A 49 -21.59 -17.69 -9.15
CA ASN A 49 -20.91 -18.30 -10.28
C ASN A 49 -19.88 -17.32 -10.82
N VAL A 50 -18.59 -17.56 -10.53
CA VAL A 50 -17.47 -16.70 -10.95
C VAL A 50 -16.80 -17.28 -12.19
N ALA A 51 -16.72 -16.51 -13.27
CA ALA A 51 -15.95 -16.88 -14.46
C ALA A 51 -14.55 -16.24 -14.42
N ALA A 52 -13.61 -16.80 -15.18
CA ALA A 52 -12.24 -16.28 -15.27
C ALA A 52 -12.18 -14.80 -15.69
N LYS A 53 -13.10 -14.36 -16.55
CA LYS A 53 -13.20 -12.96 -16.99
C LYS A 53 -13.55 -11.99 -15.84
N ASP A 54 -14.25 -12.47 -14.82
CA ASP A 54 -14.67 -11.64 -13.69
C ASP A 54 -13.46 -11.36 -12.78
N LEU A 55 -12.55 -12.33 -12.64
CA LEU A 55 -11.29 -12.19 -11.91
C LEU A 55 -10.25 -11.30 -12.63
N LEU A 56 -10.38 -11.15 -13.95
CA LEU A 56 -9.48 -10.34 -14.79
C LEU A 56 -10.04 -8.96 -15.12
N ASN A 57 -11.23 -8.63 -14.60
CA ASN A 57 -11.85 -7.35 -14.86
C ASN A 57 -11.18 -6.23 -14.04
N VAL A 58 -10.25 -5.52 -14.68
CA VAL A 58 -9.54 -4.38 -14.09
C VAL A 58 -10.31 -3.06 -14.20
N ARG A 59 -11.56 -3.06 -14.70
CA ARG A 59 -12.37 -1.85 -14.81
C ARG A 59 -12.95 -1.49 -13.44
N ILE A 60 -12.48 -0.39 -12.90
CA ILE A 60 -13.07 0.23 -11.71
C ILE A 60 -14.04 1.33 -12.19
N PRO A 61 -15.36 1.20 -11.94
CA PRO A 61 -16.30 2.27 -12.22
C PRO A 61 -15.85 3.57 -11.54
N ASP A 62 -15.83 4.66 -12.29
CA ASP A 62 -15.42 5.99 -11.81
C ASP A 62 -14.01 6.04 -11.19
N GLY A 63 -13.17 5.06 -11.50
CA GLY A 63 -11.78 5.00 -11.04
C GLY A 63 -10.92 6.06 -11.75
N GLU A 64 -10.26 6.90 -10.96
CA GLU A 64 -9.38 7.95 -11.45
C GLU A 64 -7.97 7.83 -10.86
N ILE A 65 -6.97 8.26 -11.61
CA ILE A 65 -5.64 8.52 -11.08
C ILE A 65 -5.66 9.97 -10.61
N THR A 66 -5.51 10.25 -9.32
CA THR A 66 -5.49 11.62 -8.80
C THR A 66 -4.08 12.01 -8.38
N GLU A 67 -3.76 13.30 -8.38
CA GLU A 67 -2.50 13.79 -7.79
C GLU A 67 -2.36 13.33 -6.33
N ALA A 68 -3.44 13.45 -5.56
CA ALA A 68 -3.48 13.03 -4.17
C ALA A 68 -3.16 11.54 -4.01
N GLY A 69 -3.75 10.67 -4.82
CA GLY A 69 -3.48 9.22 -4.78
C GLY A 69 -2.04 8.89 -5.18
N LEU A 70 -1.50 9.57 -6.20
CA LEU A 70 -0.10 9.41 -6.59
C LEU A 70 0.83 9.83 -5.46
N ARG A 71 0.61 11.01 -4.85
CA ARG A 71 1.39 11.47 -3.69
C ARG A 71 1.29 10.53 -2.50
N THR A 72 0.10 10.02 -2.19
CA THR A 72 -0.09 9.02 -1.14
C THR A 72 0.78 7.79 -1.39
N ASN A 73 0.80 7.27 -2.63
CA ASN A 73 1.66 6.14 -2.99
C ASN A 73 3.16 6.45 -2.79
N LEU A 74 3.61 7.64 -3.19
CA LEU A 74 5.01 8.05 -2.98
C LEU A 74 5.35 8.19 -1.50
N ASN A 75 4.45 8.81 -0.74
CA ASN A 75 4.64 9.08 0.67
C ASN A 75 4.69 7.77 1.47
N VAL A 76 3.72 6.88 1.28
CA VAL A 76 3.66 5.57 1.93
C VAL A 76 4.86 4.71 1.52
N GLY A 77 5.19 4.66 0.22
CA GLY A 77 6.37 3.95 -0.28
C GLY A 77 7.67 4.46 0.35
N LEU A 78 7.83 5.78 0.47
CA LEU A 78 8.99 6.43 1.08
C LEU A 78 9.12 6.11 2.57
N LEU A 79 8.03 6.31 3.33
CA LEU A 79 8.00 6.08 4.78
C LEU A 79 8.18 4.60 5.13
N TYR A 80 7.57 3.70 4.35
CA TYR A 80 7.75 2.27 4.54
C TYR A 80 9.19 1.84 4.22
N MET A 81 9.74 2.28 3.09
CA MET A 81 11.12 1.97 2.71
C MET A 81 12.11 2.47 3.77
N GLU A 82 11.90 3.66 4.33
CA GLU A 82 12.70 4.18 5.43
C GLU A 82 12.61 3.31 6.69
N SER A 83 11.40 2.95 7.12
CA SER A 83 11.17 2.08 8.28
C SER A 83 11.85 0.73 8.09
N TRP A 84 11.69 0.17 6.90
CA TRP A 84 12.26 -1.11 6.53
C TRP A 84 13.79 -1.06 6.56
N LEU A 85 14.42 -0.02 5.99
CA LEU A 85 15.87 0.21 6.04
C LEU A 85 16.43 0.40 7.45
N ARG A 86 15.58 0.74 8.43
CA ARG A 86 15.93 0.77 9.87
C ARG A 86 15.69 -0.57 10.58
N GLY A 87 15.29 -1.61 9.86
CA GLY A 87 15.02 -2.95 10.41
C GLY A 87 13.59 -3.16 10.89
N THR A 88 12.66 -2.25 10.59
CA THR A 88 11.25 -2.32 11.04
C THR A 88 10.31 -2.54 9.87
N GLY A 89 9.84 -3.78 9.70
CA GLY A 89 8.95 -4.19 8.60
C GLY A 89 7.45 -3.98 8.84
N ALA A 90 7.05 -3.64 10.07
CA ALA A 90 5.69 -3.27 10.46
C ALA A 90 5.69 -1.80 10.88
N ALA A 91 5.21 -0.93 10.01
CA ALA A 91 5.38 0.52 10.12
C ALA A 91 4.07 1.21 10.46
N GLY A 92 4.04 1.98 11.55
CA GLY A 92 2.92 2.88 11.83
C GLY A 92 2.98 4.11 10.94
N ILE A 93 2.18 4.17 9.87
CA ILE A 93 2.13 5.28 8.92
C ILE A 93 0.71 5.85 8.94
N TYR A 94 0.57 7.13 9.30
CA TYR A 94 -0.74 7.81 9.43
C TYR A 94 -1.80 7.05 10.23
N ASN A 95 -1.37 6.42 11.34
CA ASN A 95 -2.20 5.57 12.22
C ASN A 95 -2.68 4.25 11.60
N LEU A 96 -2.14 3.87 10.44
CA LEU A 96 -2.29 2.54 9.85
C LEU A 96 -1.02 1.72 10.09
N MET A 97 -1.21 0.41 10.27
CA MET A 97 -0.11 -0.54 10.39
C MET A 97 0.20 -1.09 9.00
N GLU A 98 1.21 -0.52 8.36
CA GLU A 98 1.61 -0.87 7.01
C GLU A 98 2.69 -1.95 7.01
N ASP A 99 2.58 -2.86 6.05
CA ASP A 99 3.57 -3.88 5.76
C ASP A 99 4.15 -3.71 4.35
N ALA A 100 4.96 -4.67 3.92
CA ALA A 100 5.61 -4.61 2.61
C ALA A 100 4.60 -4.55 1.46
N ALA A 101 3.44 -5.20 1.59
CA ALA A 101 2.45 -5.23 0.52
C ALA A 101 1.91 -3.83 0.22
N THR A 102 1.77 -2.96 1.23
CA THR A 102 1.36 -1.57 1.02
C THR A 102 2.37 -0.79 0.18
N ALA A 103 3.67 -0.93 0.49
CA ALA A 103 4.71 -0.30 -0.31
C ALA A 103 4.81 -0.92 -1.72
N GLU A 104 4.58 -2.23 -1.84
CA GLU A 104 4.56 -2.92 -3.13
C GLU A 104 3.42 -2.43 -4.02
N ILE A 105 2.19 -2.34 -3.54
CA ILE A 105 1.09 -1.81 -4.37
C ILE A 105 1.33 -0.33 -4.72
N SER A 106 1.83 0.46 -3.77
CA SER A 106 2.13 1.89 -3.98
C SER A 106 3.12 2.11 -5.11
N ARG A 107 4.28 1.43 -5.06
CA ARG A 107 5.32 1.56 -6.10
C ARG A 107 4.90 0.90 -7.42
N SER A 108 4.09 -0.15 -7.38
CA SER A 108 3.61 -0.84 -8.58
C SER A 108 2.61 0.00 -9.38
N GLN A 109 1.70 0.71 -8.70
CA GLN A 109 0.78 1.63 -9.37
C GLN A 109 1.54 2.77 -10.06
N VAL A 110 2.52 3.37 -9.38
CA VAL A 110 3.32 4.46 -9.97
C VAL A 110 4.16 3.96 -11.14
N TRP A 111 4.79 2.78 -11.02
CA TRP A 111 5.50 2.14 -12.13
C TRP A 111 4.57 1.92 -13.32
N GLN A 112 3.38 1.36 -13.10
CA GLN A 112 2.40 1.12 -14.16
C GLN A 112 2.00 2.42 -14.86
N TRP A 113 1.76 3.50 -14.12
CA TRP A 113 1.40 4.79 -14.71
C TRP A 113 2.54 5.42 -15.51
N LEU A 114 3.80 5.25 -15.10
CA LEU A 114 4.96 5.71 -15.88
C LEU A 114 5.16 4.91 -17.18
N HIS A 115 4.73 3.65 -17.23
CA HIS A 115 4.95 2.75 -18.37
C HIS A 115 3.78 2.68 -19.35
N HIS A 116 2.65 3.31 -19.04
CA HIS A 116 1.48 3.36 -19.92
C HIS A 116 1.19 4.79 -20.36
N ASP A 117 1.40 5.08 -21.65
CA ASP A 117 1.18 6.41 -22.27
C ASP A 117 -0.21 7.04 -22.07
N ARG A 118 -1.19 6.22 -21.66
CA ARG A 118 -2.56 6.67 -21.40
C ARG A 118 -2.80 7.10 -19.95
N ALA A 119 -1.85 6.87 -19.05
CA ALA A 119 -1.98 7.24 -17.65
C ALA A 119 -1.94 8.76 -17.51
N LYS A 120 -3.07 9.32 -17.04
CA LYS A 120 -3.23 10.74 -16.80
C LYS A 120 -3.86 10.94 -15.43
N LEU A 121 -3.40 11.96 -14.73
CA LEU A 121 -4.08 12.47 -13.56
C LEU A 121 -5.49 12.96 -13.95
N SER A 122 -6.39 13.05 -12.98
CA SER A 122 -7.77 13.49 -13.18
C SER A 122 -7.88 14.93 -13.71
N ASP A 123 -6.84 15.75 -13.53
CA ASP A 123 -6.72 17.07 -14.14
C ASP A 123 -6.12 17.09 -15.56
N GLY A 124 -5.82 15.93 -16.12
CA GLY A 124 -5.36 15.73 -17.49
C GLY A 124 -3.84 15.73 -17.68
N ARG A 125 -3.03 16.02 -16.66
CA ARG A 125 -1.56 15.89 -16.75
C ARG A 125 -1.16 14.43 -16.97
N ALA A 126 -0.24 14.19 -17.89
CA ALA A 126 0.35 12.86 -18.08
C ALA A 126 1.28 12.52 -16.91
N VAL A 127 1.31 11.25 -16.49
CA VAL A 127 2.25 10.78 -15.46
C VAL A 127 3.60 10.52 -16.12
N THR A 128 4.47 11.54 -16.15
CA THR A 128 5.84 11.43 -16.72
C THR A 128 6.89 11.26 -15.62
N PRO A 129 8.11 10.79 -15.94
CA PRO A 129 9.21 10.72 -14.99
C PRO A 129 9.53 12.07 -14.32
N GLU A 130 9.39 13.18 -15.05
CA GLU A 130 9.63 14.53 -14.53
C GLU A 130 8.59 14.91 -13.48
N LEU A 131 7.29 14.68 -13.76
CA LEU A 131 6.20 14.95 -12.82
C LEU A 131 6.30 14.07 -11.58
N TYR A 132 6.61 12.79 -11.79
CA TYR A 132 6.83 11.84 -10.70
C TYR A 132 7.98 12.29 -9.79
N ARG A 133 9.15 12.64 -10.35
CA ARG A 133 10.32 13.07 -9.56
C ARG A 133 10.09 14.40 -8.85
N SER A 134 9.34 15.33 -9.45
CA SER A 134 8.97 16.56 -8.74
C SER A 134 8.12 16.24 -7.51
N PHE A 135 7.12 15.38 -7.66
CA PHE A 135 6.29 14.95 -6.52
C PHE A 135 7.09 14.19 -5.47
N LEU A 136 7.98 13.27 -5.85
CA LEU A 136 8.82 12.56 -4.89
C LEU A 136 9.71 13.52 -4.09
N SER A 137 10.29 14.53 -4.74
CA SER A 137 11.09 15.56 -4.07
C SER A 137 10.25 16.39 -3.10
N GLU A 138 9.03 16.77 -3.48
CA GLU A 138 8.12 17.52 -2.63
C GLU A 138 7.66 16.71 -1.41
N GLU A 139 7.32 15.43 -1.60
CA GLU A 139 6.98 14.52 -0.49
C GLU A 139 8.14 14.34 0.48
N LEU A 140 9.38 14.25 -0.02
CA LEU A 140 10.57 14.15 0.82
C LEU A 140 10.76 15.40 1.68
N GLU A 141 10.56 16.60 1.12
CA GLU A 141 10.61 17.85 1.86
C GLU A 141 9.45 17.98 2.86
N GLN A 142 8.25 17.50 2.52
CA GLN A 142 7.12 17.45 3.44
C GLN A 142 7.42 16.53 4.62
N VAL A 143 7.97 15.33 4.38
CA VAL A 143 8.38 14.41 5.44
C VAL A 143 9.44 15.06 6.33
N LYS A 144 10.43 15.72 5.74
CA LYS A 144 11.45 16.49 6.47
C LYS A 144 10.85 17.54 7.39
N SER A 145 9.85 18.29 6.91
CA SER A 145 9.13 19.28 7.70
C SER A 145 8.33 18.64 8.86
N LEU A 146 7.73 17.47 8.63
CA LEU A 146 6.93 16.75 9.63
C LEU A 146 7.79 16.14 10.75
N VAL A 147 8.90 15.49 10.42
CA VAL A 147 9.77 14.82 11.42
C VAL A 147 10.82 15.75 12.02
N GLY A 148 11.14 16.85 11.34
CA GLY A 148 12.18 17.81 11.71
C GLY A 148 13.58 17.39 11.25
N GLU A 149 14.45 18.39 11.06
CA GLU A 149 15.82 18.21 10.56
C GLU A 149 16.63 17.13 11.31
N PRO A 150 16.62 17.06 12.65
CA PRO A 150 17.42 16.06 13.37
C PRO A 150 16.97 14.63 13.09
N ALA A 151 15.66 14.37 13.10
CA ALA A 151 15.11 13.04 12.84
C ALA A 151 15.28 12.65 11.37
N PHE A 152 15.09 13.61 10.45
CA PHE A 152 15.30 13.39 9.03
C PHE A 152 16.77 13.01 8.72
N SER A 153 17.72 13.75 9.30
CA SER A 153 19.16 13.53 9.10
C SER A 153 19.66 12.22 9.72
N ALA A 154 19.07 11.80 10.84
CA ALA A 154 19.41 10.54 11.50
C ALA A 154 18.74 9.33 10.85
N GLY A 155 17.61 9.54 10.16
CA GLY A 155 16.85 8.51 9.45
C GLY A 155 17.48 8.09 8.12
N LYS A 156 16.79 7.19 7.41
CA LYS A 156 17.22 6.69 6.09
C LYS A 156 16.44 7.30 4.93
N PHE A 157 15.76 8.44 5.12
CA PHE A 157 14.83 9.05 4.15
C PHE A 157 15.47 9.33 2.77
N GLN A 158 16.68 9.87 2.74
CA GLN A 158 17.40 10.12 1.48
C GLN A 158 17.70 8.82 0.72
N LEU A 159 18.19 7.80 1.43
CA LEU A 159 18.44 6.48 0.84
C LEU A 159 17.13 5.82 0.38
N ALA A 160 16.08 5.92 1.19
CA ALA A 160 14.76 5.39 0.87
C ALA A 160 14.21 6.01 -0.42
N SER A 161 14.30 7.33 -0.57
CA SER A 161 13.90 8.05 -1.78
C SER A 161 14.70 7.61 -3.02
N GLN A 162 16.03 7.48 -2.89
CA GLN A 162 16.90 7.03 -3.97
C GLN A 162 16.59 5.59 -4.42
N LEU A 163 16.36 4.68 -3.47
CA LEU A 163 16.00 3.30 -3.79
C LEU A 163 14.61 3.21 -4.41
N LEU A 164 13.66 4.00 -3.92
CA LEU A 164 12.32 4.06 -4.47
C LEU A 164 12.33 4.57 -5.93
N ASP A 165 13.06 5.65 -6.22
CA ASP A 165 13.26 6.15 -7.60
C ASP A 165 13.92 5.10 -8.50
N LYS A 166 14.98 4.44 -8.01
CA LYS A 166 15.66 3.36 -8.73
C LYS A 166 14.72 2.19 -9.07
N ILE A 167 13.80 1.83 -8.18
CA ILE A 167 12.88 0.70 -8.39
C ILE A 167 11.73 1.11 -9.33
N ILE A 168 11.15 2.30 -9.13
CA ILE A 168 9.97 2.75 -9.87
C ILE A 168 10.30 3.15 -11.32
N THR A 169 11.51 3.65 -11.58
CA THR A 169 11.89 4.16 -12.91
C THR A 169 12.60 3.14 -13.80
N ARG A 170 12.70 1.87 -13.38
CA ARG A 170 13.24 0.79 -14.20
C ARG A 170 12.27 0.40 -15.31
N ASP A 171 12.81 0.19 -16.52
CA ASP A 171 12.05 -0.33 -17.67
C ASP A 171 11.44 -1.70 -17.38
N GLU A 172 12.18 -2.55 -16.66
CA GLU A 172 11.69 -3.85 -16.20
C GLU A 172 11.14 -3.75 -14.78
N PHE A 173 9.93 -4.26 -14.58
CA PHE A 173 9.31 -4.31 -13.27
C PHE A 173 10.16 -5.18 -12.33
N THR A 174 10.64 -4.58 -11.23
CA THR A 174 11.33 -5.33 -10.19
C THR A 174 10.31 -6.16 -9.40
N ASP A 175 10.50 -7.48 -9.31
CA ASP A 175 9.51 -8.38 -8.70
C ASP A 175 9.16 -7.98 -7.26
N PHE A 176 10.18 -7.73 -6.43
CA PHE A 176 10.01 -7.33 -5.03
C PHE A 176 10.96 -6.20 -4.67
N LEU A 177 10.41 -5.13 -4.06
CA LEU A 177 11.21 -4.03 -3.54
C LEU A 177 12.21 -4.53 -2.48
N THR A 178 11.83 -5.57 -1.74
CA THR A 178 12.63 -6.14 -0.66
C THR A 178 13.92 -6.76 -1.18
N LEU A 179 13.97 -7.32 -2.39
CA LEU A 179 15.22 -7.86 -2.96
C LEU A 179 16.28 -6.78 -3.13
N VAL A 180 15.87 -5.59 -3.58
CA VAL A 180 16.77 -4.44 -3.74
C VAL A 180 17.13 -3.85 -2.38
N ALA A 181 16.14 -3.67 -1.50
CA ALA A 181 16.35 -3.07 -0.21
C ALA A 181 17.23 -3.95 0.71
N TYR A 182 17.19 -5.29 0.56
CA TYR A 182 17.93 -6.25 1.40
C TYR A 182 19.44 -6.08 1.38
N GLU A 183 19.97 -5.59 0.26
CA GLU A 183 21.37 -5.23 0.13
C GLU A 183 21.80 -4.11 1.12
N TYR A 184 20.85 -3.40 1.71
CA TYR A 184 21.07 -2.23 2.57
C TYR A 184 20.74 -2.46 4.06
N LEU A 185 20.15 -3.59 4.46
CA LEU A 185 19.79 -3.84 5.88
C LEU A 185 21.00 -4.08 6.80
N ASN A 186 22.10 -4.58 6.25
CA ASN A 186 23.27 -5.03 7.02
C ASN A 186 24.54 -4.25 6.69
N GLN A 187 24.41 -3.06 6.09
CA GLN A 187 25.55 -2.17 5.91
C GLN A 187 25.84 -1.49 7.26
N SER A 188 26.47 -2.25 8.16
CA SER A 188 27.20 -1.71 9.30
C SER A 188 28.14 -0.64 8.77
N THR A 189 27.98 0.59 9.24
CA THR A 189 29.03 1.61 9.16
C THR A 189 30.32 0.98 9.67
N SER A 190 31.22 0.66 8.73
CA SER A 190 32.62 0.36 9.03
C SER A 190 33.36 1.66 9.30
#